data_AF-A0A427BY05-F1
#
_entry.id   AF-A0A427BY05-F1
#
_cell.length_a   1.000
_cell.length_b   1.000
_cell.length_c   1.000
_cell.angle_alpha   90.00
_cell.angle_beta   90.00
_cell.angle_gamma   90.00
#
_symmetry.space_group_name_H-M   'P 1'
#
loop_
_entity.id
_entity.type
_entity.pdbx_description
1 polymer ?
#
loop_
_entity_poly.entity_id
_entity_poly.type
_entity_poly.pdbx_seq_one_letter_code
_entity_poly.pdbx_strand_id
1 'polypeptide(L)'
;MSGSLLQEALCETRPRWRFVALYRVFESAYLLALRDAFMDAFFSNPKAATDKTKKALEAEVNQFEEVVKLHQLQSYFESVIAEVDALPSNLFLQAVRADIGPSNRPPVAWESGVAFIYKLRCSIVHAGQKSVIFDRYPDANVALIALTPVLEKAVLALLGLRLD
;
A
#
# COMPACT_ATOMS: atom_id res chain seq x y z
N MET A 1 -10.71 9.16 12.14
CA MET A 1 -10.22 9.42 10.77
C MET A 1 -10.25 8.15 9.92
N SER A 2 -9.76 7.02 10.41
CA SER A 2 -9.75 5.77 9.63
C SER A 2 -11.15 5.20 9.30
N GLY A 3 -12.15 5.41 10.18
CA GLY A 3 -13.53 4.97 9.92
C GLY A 3 -14.23 5.71 8.76
N SER A 4 -13.98 7.00 8.57
CA SER A 4 -14.52 7.75 7.44
C SER A 4 -13.85 7.37 6.11
N LEU A 5 -12.55 7.05 6.15
CA LEU A 5 -11.82 6.55 4.99
C LEU A 5 -12.30 5.15 4.57
N LEU A 6 -12.58 4.27 5.53
CA LEU A 6 -13.19 2.97 5.25
C LEU A 6 -14.58 3.15 4.61
N GLN A 7 -15.42 4.03 5.16
CA GLN A 7 -16.75 4.29 4.58
C GLN A 7 -16.66 4.80 3.14
N GLU A 8 -15.75 5.74 2.86
CA GLU A 8 -15.48 6.22 1.50
C GLU A 8 -15.09 5.06 0.57
N ALA A 9 -14.17 4.20 1.02
CA ALA A 9 -13.72 3.04 0.25
C ALA A 9 -14.86 2.05 -0.05
N LEU A 10 -15.74 1.78 0.93
CA LEU A 10 -16.87 0.86 0.78
C LEU A 10 -17.98 1.41 -0.12
N CYS A 11 -18.14 2.73 -0.19
CA CYS A 11 -19.11 3.38 -1.08
C CYS A 11 -18.60 3.57 -2.51
N GLU A 12 -17.30 3.42 -2.77
CA GLU A 12 -16.72 3.61 -4.10
C GLU A 12 -16.86 2.36 -4.97
N THR A 13 -17.50 2.51 -6.13
CA THR A 13 -17.79 1.40 -7.05
C THR A 13 -16.74 1.25 -8.14
N ARG A 14 -15.94 2.27 -8.42
CA ARG A 14 -14.91 2.27 -9.46
C ARG A 14 -13.65 1.59 -8.92
N PRO A 15 -13.16 0.48 -9.52
CA PRO A 15 -12.03 -0.30 -8.97
C PRO A 15 -10.79 0.54 -8.67
N ARG A 16 -10.43 1.45 -9.59
CA ARG A 16 -9.32 2.40 -9.44
C ARG A 16 -9.39 3.19 -8.14
N TRP A 17 -10.53 3.82 -7.87
CA TRP A 17 -10.68 4.73 -6.74
C TRP A 17 -10.92 3.99 -5.44
N ARG A 18 -11.61 2.83 -5.49
CA ARG A 18 -11.76 1.96 -4.32
C ARG A 18 -10.42 1.44 -3.81
N PHE A 19 -9.55 1.00 -4.71
CA PHE A 19 -8.20 0.57 -4.36
C PHE A 19 -7.41 1.70 -3.67
N VAL A 20 -7.44 2.91 -4.23
CA VAL A 20 -6.76 4.08 -3.64
C VAL A 20 -7.35 4.45 -2.29
N ALA A 21 -8.68 4.40 -2.13
CA ALA A 21 -9.35 4.70 -0.87
C ALA A 21 -8.97 3.69 0.23
N LEU A 22 -8.87 2.39 -0.11
CA LEU A 22 -8.38 1.37 0.82
C LEU A 22 -6.91 1.60 1.18
N TYR A 23 -6.05 1.91 0.20
CA TYR A 23 -4.64 2.25 0.45
C TYR A 23 -4.51 3.43 1.42
N ARG A 24 -5.35 4.46 1.28
CA ARG A 24 -5.36 5.65 2.15
C ARG A 24 -5.61 5.31 3.62
N VAL A 25 -6.25 4.18 3.93
CA VAL A 25 -6.40 3.73 5.32
C VAL A 25 -5.05 3.32 5.91
N PHE A 26 -4.22 2.59 5.16
CA PHE A 26 -2.84 2.28 5.57
C PHE A 26 -1.99 3.55 5.66
N GLU A 27 -2.13 4.46 4.69
CA GLU A 27 -1.45 5.76 4.69
C GLU A 27 -1.79 6.59 5.92
N SER A 28 -3.07 6.66 6.27
CA SER A 28 -3.47 7.30 7.51
C SER A 28 -2.83 6.61 8.73
N ALA A 29 -2.75 5.28 8.76
CA ALA A 29 -2.16 4.56 9.90
C ALA A 29 -0.67 4.87 10.07
N TYR A 30 0.12 4.78 8.99
CA TYR A 30 1.56 5.06 9.10
C TYR A 30 1.87 6.54 9.35
N LEU A 31 1.08 7.48 8.80
CA LEU A 31 1.26 8.91 9.05
C LEU A 31 0.90 9.29 10.50
N LEU A 32 -0.13 8.65 11.08
CA LEU A 32 -0.48 8.85 12.49
C LEU A 32 0.65 8.32 13.40
N ALA A 33 1.17 7.12 13.11
CA ALA A 33 2.31 6.57 13.86
C ALA A 33 3.55 7.46 13.77
N LEU A 34 3.84 8.01 12.58
CA LEU A 34 4.96 8.93 12.38
C LEU A 34 4.76 10.25 13.14
N ARG A 35 3.56 10.82 13.10
CA ARG A 35 3.21 12.02 13.86
C ARG A 35 3.42 11.80 15.35
N ASP A 36 2.93 10.70 15.90
CA ASP A 36 3.00 10.41 17.34
C ASP A 36 4.46 10.27 17.77
N ALA A 37 5.26 9.50 17.02
CA ALA A 37 6.69 9.36 17.27
C ALA A 37 7.46 10.70 17.17
N PHE A 38 7.06 11.60 16.27
CA PHE A 38 7.63 12.95 16.19
C PHE A 38 7.29 13.77 17.43
N MET A 39 6.02 13.81 17.83
CA MET A 39 5.55 14.60 18.98
C MET A 39 6.20 14.16 20.29
N ASP A 40 6.38 12.85 20.49
CA ASP A 40 7.03 12.29 21.68
C ASP A 40 8.51 12.69 21.78
N ALA A 41 9.20 12.79 20.65
CA ALA A 41 10.62 13.10 20.59
C ALA A 41 10.94 14.60 20.50
N PHE A 42 10.00 15.42 20.00
CA PHE A 42 10.27 16.79 19.59
C PHE A 42 10.77 17.67 20.73
N PHE A 43 10.08 17.68 21.88
CA PHE A 43 10.46 18.55 22.99
C PHE A 43 11.76 18.13 23.69
N SER A 44 12.15 16.86 23.55
CA SER A 44 13.41 16.34 24.09
C SER A 44 14.60 16.62 23.16
N ASN A 45 14.41 16.51 21.84
CA ASN A 45 15.46 16.79 20.86
C ASN A 45 14.85 17.19 19.48
N PRO A 46 14.52 18.49 19.27
CA PRO A 46 13.77 18.94 18.10
C PRO A 46 14.47 18.66 16.77
N LYS A 47 15.80 18.83 16.73
CA LYS A 47 16.61 18.62 15.52
C LYS A 47 16.59 17.15 15.11
N ALA A 48 16.89 16.25 16.05
CA ALA A 48 16.91 14.82 15.77
C ALA A 48 15.51 14.30 15.39
N ALA A 49 14.46 14.76 16.07
CA ALA A 49 13.07 14.38 15.77
C ALA A 49 12.67 14.81 14.35
N THR A 50 13.03 16.02 13.94
CA THR A 50 12.76 16.55 12.59
C THR A 50 13.53 15.77 11.52
N ASP A 51 14.83 15.55 11.73
CA ASP A 51 15.67 14.81 10.78
C ASP A 51 15.21 13.36 10.60
N LYS A 52 14.82 12.71 11.70
CA LYS A 52 14.27 11.33 11.67
C LYS A 52 12.95 11.28 10.90
N THR A 53 12.05 12.23 11.16
CA THR A 53 10.74 12.29 10.50
C THR A 53 10.89 12.56 9.00
N LYS A 54 11.79 13.47 8.62
CA LYS A 54 12.11 13.74 7.22
C LYS A 54 12.60 12.47 6.50
N LYS A 55 13.57 11.76 7.11
CA LYS A 55 14.08 10.49 6.54
C LYS A 55 13.00 9.43 6.41
N ALA A 56 12.09 9.35 7.39
CA ALA A 56 10.97 8.41 7.30
C ALA A 56 10.07 8.77 6.11
N LEU A 57 9.70 10.04 5.92
CA LEU A 57 8.87 10.50 4.80
C LEU A 57 9.50 10.25 3.43
N GLU A 58 10.83 10.23 3.34
CA GLU A 58 11.56 9.87 2.11
C GLU A 58 11.44 8.38 1.76
N ALA A 59 10.99 7.53 2.69
CA ALA A 59 10.87 6.08 2.54
C ALA A 59 9.46 5.58 2.89
N GLU A 60 8.43 6.07 2.20
CA GLU A 60 7.01 5.73 2.41
C GLU A 60 6.75 4.21 2.45
N VAL A 61 7.39 3.45 1.54
CA VAL A 61 7.25 1.98 1.50
C VAL A 61 7.69 1.31 2.80
N ASN A 62 8.76 1.80 3.44
CA ASN A 62 9.24 1.24 4.72
C ASN A 62 8.23 1.53 5.85
N GLN A 63 7.55 2.67 5.81
CA GLN A 63 6.50 2.97 6.77
C GLN A 63 5.30 2.03 6.60
N PHE A 64 4.97 1.71 5.35
CA PHE A 64 3.93 0.76 5.06
C PHE A 64 4.29 -0.66 5.54
N GLU A 65 5.52 -1.12 5.28
CA GLU A 65 6.03 -2.40 5.81
C GLU A 65 5.95 -2.47 7.34
N GLU A 66 6.30 -1.38 8.04
CA GLU A 66 6.23 -1.33 9.50
C GLU A 66 4.80 -1.47 10.02
N VAL A 67 3.81 -0.82 9.38
CA VAL A 67 2.39 -1.00 9.71
C VAL A 67 1.95 -2.45 9.50
N VAL A 68 2.33 -3.05 8.37
CA VAL A 68 2.01 -4.46 8.09
C VAL A 68 2.59 -5.38 9.16
N LYS A 69 3.82 -5.12 9.58
CA LYS A 69 4.52 -5.92 10.58
C LYS A 69 3.92 -5.76 11.98
N LEU A 70 3.70 -4.53 12.43
CA LEU A 70 3.17 -4.21 13.75
C LEU A 70 1.77 -4.78 13.96
N HIS A 71 0.93 -4.73 12.91
CA HIS A 71 -0.45 -5.20 12.96
C HIS A 71 -0.63 -6.67 12.51
N GLN A 72 0.46 -7.40 12.29
CA GLN A 72 0.45 -8.83 11.93
C GLN A 72 -0.35 -9.13 10.65
N LEU A 73 -0.17 -8.29 9.62
CA LEU A 73 -0.94 -8.37 8.37
C LEU A 73 -0.22 -9.14 7.25
N GLN A 74 0.93 -9.76 7.53
CA GLN A 74 1.84 -10.33 6.53
C GLN A 74 1.15 -11.33 5.59
N SER A 75 0.29 -12.19 6.12
CA SER A 75 -0.43 -13.22 5.33
C SER A 75 -1.33 -12.64 4.25
N TYR A 76 -1.90 -11.44 4.47
CA TYR A 76 -2.67 -10.76 3.43
C TYR A 76 -1.76 -10.29 2.29
N PHE A 77 -0.55 -9.83 2.58
CA PHE A 77 0.39 -9.38 1.55
C PHE A 77 1.10 -10.54 0.84
N GLU A 78 1.23 -11.70 1.48
CA GLU A 78 1.55 -12.95 0.77
C GLU A 78 0.44 -13.33 -0.22
N SER A 79 -0.82 -13.19 0.21
CA SER A 79 -1.98 -13.44 -0.66
C SER A 79 -2.02 -12.51 -1.87
N VAL A 80 -1.57 -11.25 -1.72
CA VAL A 80 -1.41 -10.34 -2.87
C VAL A 80 -0.51 -10.96 -3.93
N ILE A 81 0.63 -11.54 -3.56
CA ILE A 81 1.53 -12.16 -4.54
C ILE A 81 0.89 -13.38 -5.20
N ALA A 82 0.18 -14.20 -4.43
CA ALA A 82 -0.57 -15.33 -4.98
C ALA A 82 -1.61 -14.90 -6.02
N GLU A 83 -2.37 -13.84 -5.75
CA GLU A 83 -3.35 -13.27 -6.70
C GLU A 83 -2.67 -12.69 -7.95
N VAL A 84 -1.51 -12.04 -7.79
CA VAL A 84 -0.73 -11.55 -8.96
C VAL A 84 -0.25 -12.71 -9.82
N ASP A 85 0.23 -13.80 -9.21
CA ASP A 85 0.70 -14.99 -9.92
C ASP A 85 -0.44 -15.79 -10.57
N ALA A 86 -1.67 -15.70 -10.04
CA ALA A 86 -2.87 -16.27 -10.63
C ALA A 86 -3.33 -15.54 -11.91
N LEU A 87 -2.78 -14.35 -12.20
CA LEU A 87 -3.08 -13.53 -13.37
C LEU A 87 -1.87 -13.35 -14.30
N PRO A 88 -1.25 -14.44 -14.80
CA PRO A 88 0.01 -14.37 -15.52
C PRO A 88 -0.09 -13.62 -16.86
N SER A 89 -1.27 -13.51 -17.45
CA SER A 89 -1.51 -12.81 -18.71
C SER A 89 -1.83 -11.32 -18.55
N ASN A 90 -1.94 -10.80 -17.32
CA ASN A 90 -2.26 -9.40 -17.08
C ASN A 90 -1.04 -8.49 -17.30
N LEU A 91 -1.06 -7.72 -18.39
CA LEU A 91 0.02 -6.86 -18.85
C LEU A 91 0.30 -5.72 -17.87
N PHE A 92 -0.73 -5.18 -17.21
CA PHE A 92 -0.54 -4.17 -16.19
C PHE A 92 0.26 -4.70 -15.00
N LEU A 93 -0.10 -5.88 -14.47
CA LEU A 93 0.61 -6.51 -13.36
C LEU A 93 2.05 -6.86 -13.73
N GLN A 94 2.29 -7.33 -14.96
CA GLN A 94 3.64 -7.57 -15.46
C GLN A 94 4.46 -6.28 -15.53
N ALA A 95 3.87 -5.17 -15.99
CA ALA A 95 4.54 -3.89 -16.05
C ALA A 95 4.92 -3.38 -14.64
N VAL A 96 4.00 -3.49 -13.67
CA VAL A 96 4.29 -3.16 -12.26
C VAL A 96 5.42 -4.03 -11.72
N ARG A 97 5.38 -5.33 -11.99
CA ARG A 97 6.42 -6.29 -11.60
C ARG A 97 7.79 -5.95 -12.18
N ALA A 98 7.82 -5.51 -13.45
CA ALA A 98 9.03 -5.08 -14.13
C ALA A 98 9.58 -3.77 -13.56
N ASP A 99 8.71 -2.82 -13.19
CA ASP A 99 9.08 -1.53 -12.60
C ASP A 99 9.66 -1.66 -11.18
N ILE A 100 9.21 -2.66 -10.41
CA ILE A 100 9.89 -3.04 -9.16
C ILE A 100 11.31 -3.53 -9.47
N GLY A 101 11.43 -4.37 -10.49
CA GLY A 101 12.69 -4.96 -10.92
C GLY A 101 13.17 -6.09 -10.00
N PRO A 102 14.02 -7.00 -10.49
CA PRO A 102 14.50 -8.14 -9.71
C PRO A 102 15.42 -7.72 -8.55
N SER A 103 16.19 -6.64 -8.71
CA SER A 103 17.14 -6.16 -7.69
C SER A 103 16.49 -5.44 -6.51
N ASN A 104 15.27 -4.90 -6.68
CA ASN A 104 14.52 -4.25 -5.61
C ASN A 104 13.33 -5.10 -5.15
N ARG A 105 13.20 -6.34 -5.64
CA ARG A 105 12.19 -7.25 -5.13
C ARG A 105 12.67 -7.79 -3.78
N PRO A 106 11.93 -7.55 -2.69
CA PRO A 106 12.26 -8.14 -1.40
C PRO A 106 12.25 -9.68 -1.48
N PRO A 107 13.20 -10.38 -0.85
CA PRO A 107 13.25 -11.83 -0.88
C PRO A 107 12.08 -12.47 -0.11
N VAL A 108 11.45 -11.72 0.80
CA VAL A 108 10.32 -12.18 1.60
C VAL A 108 9.01 -11.90 0.86
N ALA A 109 8.12 -12.90 0.82
CA ALA A 109 6.90 -12.85 0.02
C ALA A 109 5.95 -11.71 0.43
N TRP A 110 5.73 -11.50 1.74
CA TRP A 110 4.87 -10.40 2.20
C TRP A 110 5.47 -9.02 1.88
N GLU A 111 6.79 -8.83 2.01
CA GLU A 111 7.47 -7.58 1.65
C GLU A 111 7.32 -7.31 0.15
N SER A 112 7.46 -8.35 -0.69
CA SER A 112 7.15 -8.26 -2.12
C SER A 112 5.71 -7.83 -2.37
N GLY A 113 4.74 -8.35 -1.61
CA GLY A 113 3.34 -7.93 -1.68
C GLY A 113 3.15 -6.46 -1.34
N VAL A 114 3.81 -5.97 -0.28
CA VAL A 114 3.78 -4.54 0.11
C VAL A 114 4.33 -3.65 -1.00
N ALA A 115 5.51 -3.98 -1.53
CA ALA A 115 6.11 -3.26 -2.66
C ALA A 115 5.18 -3.22 -3.87
N PHE A 116 4.47 -4.32 -4.14
CA PHE A 116 3.52 -4.42 -5.23
C PHE A 116 2.32 -3.49 -5.05
N ILE A 117 1.68 -3.49 -3.88
CA ILE A 117 0.56 -2.59 -3.56
C ILE A 117 1.01 -1.12 -3.62
N TYR A 118 2.19 -0.80 -3.08
CA TYR A 118 2.75 0.55 -3.15
C TYR A 118 2.93 1.01 -4.61
N LYS A 119 3.53 0.17 -5.47
CA LYS A 119 3.73 0.51 -6.88
C LYS A 119 2.42 0.58 -7.67
N LEU A 120 1.43 -0.24 -7.35
CA LEU A 120 0.07 -0.12 -7.90
C LEU A 120 -0.56 1.23 -7.55
N ARG A 121 -0.44 1.66 -6.28
CA ARG A 121 -0.94 2.99 -5.89
C ARG A 121 -0.21 4.08 -6.68
N CYS A 122 1.12 4.01 -6.78
CA CYS A 122 1.90 4.96 -7.57
C CYS A 122 1.46 5.02 -9.04
N SER A 123 1.19 3.88 -9.68
CA SER A 123 0.78 3.85 -11.09
C SER A 123 -0.62 4.40 -11.35
N ILE A 124 -1.48 4.43 -10.32
CA ILE A 124 -2.81 5.03 -10.37
C ILE A 124 -2.76 6.54 -10.16
N VAL A 125 -1.96 7.02 -9.20
CA VAL A 125 -1.98 8.42 -8.73
C VAL A 125 -0.97 9.31 -9.43
N HIS A 126 0.08 8.75 -10.03
CA HIS A 126 1.07 9.52 -10.77
C HIS A 126 0.90 9.37 -12.29
N ALA A 127 0.86 10.50 -13.00
CA ALA A 127 0.75 10.57 -14.45
C ALA A 127 2.11 10.71 -15.17
N GLY A 128 3.21 10.33 -14.51
CA GLY A 128 4.57 10.58 -14.99
C GLY A 128 5.04 9.62 -16.09
N GLN A 129 5.91 10.10 -16.99
CA GLN A 129 6.50 9.27 -18.05
C GLN A 129 7.51 8.21 -17.56
N LYS A 130 7.99 8.33 -16.32
CA LYS A 130 9.02 7.46 -15.72
C LYS A 130 8.46 6.31 -14.89
N SER A 131 7.14 6.18 -14.79
CA SER A 131 6.46 5.12 -14.03
C SER A 131 5.42 4.43 -14.89
N VAL A 132 5.03 3.22 -14.49
CA VAL A 132 3.85 2.55 -15.04
C VAL A 132 2.64 3.48 -14.89
N ILE A 133 1.88 3.66 -15.97
CA ILE A 133 0.67 4.51 -15.97
C ILE A 133 -0.54 3.60 -16.14
N PHE A 134 -1.42 3.58 -15.12
CA PHE A 134 -2.61 2.74 -15.08
C PHE A 134 -3.44 2.80 -16.38
N ASP A 135 -3.71 4.02 -16.86
CA ASP A 135 -4.60 4.26 -18.00
C ASP A 135 -4.05 3.77 -19.37
N ARG A 136 -2.79 3.29 -19.42
CA ARG A 136 -2.20 2.68 -20.63
C ARG A 136 -2.52 1.20 -20.80
N TYR A 137 -3.11 0.56 -19.79
CA TYR A 137 -3.33 -0.89 -19.78
C TYR A 137 -4.83 -1.21 -19.72
N PRO A 138 -5.42 -1.75 -20.78
CA PRO A 138 -6.85 -2.09 -20.82
C PRO A 138 -7.30 -3.09 -19.75
N ASP A 139 -6.37 -3.93 -19.28
CA ASP A 139 -6.59 -4.98 -18.28
C ASP A 139 -6.27 -4.55 -16.84
N ALA A 140 -5.94 -3.27 -16.61
CA ALA A 140 -5.60 -2.76 -15.28
C ALA A 140 -6.78 -2.86 -14.28
N ASN A 141 -8.01 -2.67 -14.74
CA ASN A 141 -9.19 -2.84 -13.89
C ASN A 141 -9.38 -4.31 -13.46
N VAL A 142 -9.06 -5.28 -14.32
CA VAL A 142 -9.13 -6.71 -13.95
C VAL A 142 -8.18 -7.00 -12.80
N ALA A 143 -6.97 -6.44 -12.86
CA ALA A 143 -5.99 -6.56 -11.78
C ALA A 143 -6.52 -5.99 -10.45
N LEU A 144 -7.10 -4.79 -10.47
CA LEU A 144 -7.63 -4.19 -9.24
C LEU A 144 -8.84 -4.93 -8.69
N ILE A 145 -9.72 -5.46 -9.53
CA ILE A 145 -10.86 -6.27 -9.10
C ILE A 145 -10.38 -7.53 -8.34
N ALA A 146 -9.31 -8.16 -8.79
CA ALA A 146 -8.73 -9.33 -8.12
C ALA A 146 -8.03 -8.98 -6.79
N LEU A 147 -7.29 -7.87 -6.75
CA LEU A 147 -6.47 -7.52 -5.58
C LEU A 147 -7.23 -6.77 -4.48
N THR A 148 -8.28 -6.02 -4.84
CA THR A 148 -9.06 -5.21 -3.91
C THR A 148 -9.64 -6.01 -2.73
N PRO A 149 -10.23 -7.20 -2.92
CA PRO A 149 -10.74 -8.01 -1.81
C PRO A 149 -9.68 -8.39 -0.77
N VAL A 150 -8.44 -8.67 -1.21
CA VAL A 150 -7.33 -8.98 -0.29
C VAL A 150 -6.97 -7.74 0.53
N LEU A 151 -6.87 -6.59 -0.13
CA LEU A 151 -6.54 -5.33 0.52
C LEU A 151 -7.64 -4.89 1.51
N GLU A 152 -8.90 -5.09 1.15
CA GLU A 152 -10.05 -4.80 2.01
C GLU A 152 -10.02 -5.64 3.30
N LYS A 153 -9.77 -6.96 3.19
CA LYS A 153 -9.60 -7.82 4.36
C LYS A 153 -8.46 -7.35 5.26
N ALA A 154 -7.33 -6.94 4.67
CA ALA A 154 -6.20 -6.40 5.42
C ALA A 154 -6.55 -5.08 6.13
N VAL A 155 -7.33 -4.20 5.48
CA VAL A 155 -7.83 -2.95 6.10
C VAL A 155 -8.77 -3.25 7.25
N LEU A 156 -9.70 -4.19 7.10
CA LEU A 156 -10.60 -4.58 8.17
C LEU A 156 -9.81 -5.12 9.37
N ALA A 157 -8.83 -6.01 9.12
CA ALA A 157 -7.94 -6.53 10.15
C ALA A 157 -7.11 -5.43 10.84
N LEU A 158 -6.57 -4.47 10.08
CA LEU A 158 -5.86 -3.29 10.62
C LEU A 158 -6.74 -2.49 11.58
N LEU A 159 -8.03 -2.36 11.28
CA LEU A 159 -9.01 -1.63 12.09
C LEU A 159 -9.60 -2.48 13.24
N GLY A 160 -9.12 -3.71 13.45
CA GLY A 160 -9.61 -4.61 14.48
C GLY A 160 -10.98 -5.22 14.16
N LEU A 161 -11.45 -5.11 12.91
CA LEU A 161 -12.68 -5.71 12.42
C LEU A 161 -12.32 -7.04 11.77
N ARG A 162 -12.42 -8.14 12.52
CA ARG A 162 -12.26 -9.48 11.96
C ARG A 162 -13.61 -9.97 11.45
N LEU A 163 -13.65 -10.38 10.20
CA LEU A 163 -14.76 -11.16 9.66
C LEU A 163 -14.31 -12.62 9.77
N ASP A 164 -14.84 -13.31 10.77
CA ASP A 164 -14.63 -14.74 11.00
C ASP A 164 -15.29 -15.58 9.89
#